data_AF-A0A1Y4TW59-F1
#
_entry.id   AF-A0A1Y4TW59-F1
#
_cell.length_a   1.000
_cell.length_b   1.000
_cell.length_c   1.000
_cell.angle_alpha   90.00
_cell.angle_beta   90.00
_cell.angle_gamma   90.00
#
_symmetry.space_group_name_H-M   'P 1'
#
loop_
_entity.id
_entity.type
_entity.pdbx_description
1 polymer ?
#
loop_
_entity_poly.entity_id
_entity_poly.type
_entity_poly.pdbx_seq_one_letter_code
_entity_poly.pdbx_strand_id
1 'polypeptide(L)'
;MAKKFQIIGLSLLLVAFGWECFSQALSDNKIESLLAELHHKIDMLWESEYAEFTQSPQNTTTSIALVDMNLTNKQWKPYEQIRADFKLSDEQEKFGQMARIILYISGSICVILAERFKKGCLWKNNG
;
A
#
# COMPACT_ATOMS: atom_id res chain seq x y z
N MET A 1 18.87 -3.49 34.82
CA MET A 1 17.78 -4.01 33.97
C MET A 1 17.01 -2.92 33.23
N ALA A 2 16.65 -1.79 33.86
CA ALA A 2 15.87 -0.71 33.25
C ALA A 2 16.42 -0.19 31.89
N LYS A 3 17.73 0.05 31.77
CA LYS A 3 18.34 0.48 30.49
C LYS A 3 18.15 -0.52 29.34
N LYS A 4 18.15 -1.83 29.62
CA LYS A 4 17.94 -2.87 28.60
C LYS A 4 16.49 -2.86 28.10
N PHE A 5 15.51 -2.76 29.01
CA PHE A 5 14.09 -2.63 28.65
C PHE A 5 13.78 -1.37 27.84
N GLN A 6 14.46 -0.26 28.17
CA GLN A 6 14.28 1.00 27.45
C GLN A 6 14.80 0.90 26.01
N ILE A 7 15.98 0.31 25.79
CA ILE A 7 16.54 0.07 24.45
C ILE A 7 15.64 -0.87 23.64
N ILE A 8 15.14 -1.95 24.26
CA ILE A 8 14.24 -2.92 23.61
C ILE A 8 12.91 -2.25 23.23
N GLY A 9 12.31 -1.49 24.14
CA GLY A 9 11.06 -0.78 23.87
C GLY A 9 11.20 0.29 22.78
N LEU A 10 12.31 1.04 22.80
CA LEU A 10 12.60 2.05 21.77
C LEU A 10 12.86 1.40 20.40
N SER A 11 13.57 0.27 20.36
CA SER A 11 13.80 -0.49 19.13
C SER A 11 12.50 -1.04 18.55
N LEU A 12 11.59 -1.56 19.39
CA LEU A 12 10.27 -2.01 18.93
C LEU A 12 9.45 -0.86 18.33
N LEU A 13 9.47 0.31 18.97
CA LEU A 13 8.80 1.51 18.48
C LEU A 13 9.38 1.96 17.13
N LEU A 14 10.71 1.92 16.97
CA LEU A 14 11.37 2.29 15.71
C LEU A 14 10.99 1.32 14.57
N VAL A 15 10.92 0.02 14.86
CA VAL A 15 10.49 -0.98 13.87
C VAL A 15 9.02 -0.80 13.49
N ALA A 16 8.14 -0.52 14.47
CA ALA A 16 6.74 -0.24 14.20
C ALA A 16 6.56 1.01 13.33
N PHE A 17 7.35 2.06 13.58
CA PHE A 17 7.36 3.28 12.78
C PHE A 17 7.91 3.06 11.37
N GLY A 18 9.02 2.32 11.23
CA GLY A 18 9.57 1.97 9.92
C GLY A 18 8.59 1.15 9.07
N TRP A 19 7.85 0.24 9.71
CA TRP A 19 6.80 -0.54 9.05
C TRP A 19 5.63 0.34 8.57
N GLU A 20 5.26 1.38 9.34
CA GLU A 20 4.22 2.34 8.94
C GLU A 20 4.61 3.11 7.68
N CYS A 21 5.82 3.68 7.63
CA CYS A 21 6.30 4.39 6.45
C CYS A 21 6.38 3.47 5.22
N PHE A 22 6.84 2.23 5.40
CA PHE A 22 6.92 1.26 4.31
C PHE A 22 5.54 0.84 3.80
N SER A 23 4.60 0.55 4.70
CA SER A 23 3.23 0.21 4.35
C SER A 23 2.56 1.34 3.57
N GLN A 24 2.75 2.59 4.00
CA GLN A 24 2.14 3.74 3.34
C GLN A 24 2.70 3.94 1.92
N ALA A 25 4.01 3.81 1.74
CA ALA A 25 4.64 3.89 0.42
C ALA A 25 4.15 2.78 -0.54
N LEU A 26 3.91 1.57 -0.03
CA LEU A 26 3.34 0.49 -0.84
C LEU A 26 1.89 0.77 -1.23
N SER A 27 1.08 1.30 -0.32
CA SER A 27 -0.32 1.65 -0.61
C SER A 27 -0.41 2.77 -1.65
N ASP A 28 0.44 3.79 -1.57
CA ASP A 28 0.50 4.87 -2.57
C ASP A 28 0.89 4.33 -3.96
N ASN A 29 1.93 3.50 -4.05
CA ASN A 29 2.34 2.87 -5.31
C ASN A 29 1.23 1.98 -5.90
N LYS A 30 0.46 1.28 -5.05
CA LYS A 30 -0.66 0.44 -5.48
C LYS A 30 -1.79 1.28 -6.07
N ILE A 31 -2.11 2.43 -5.47
CA ILE A 31 -3.11 3.38 -5.99
C ILE A 31 -2.65 3.94 -7.33
N GLU A 32 -1.38 4.36 -7.44
CA GLU A 32 -0.83 4.90 -8.68
C GLU A 32 -0.84 3.86 -9.81
N SER A 33 -0.47 2.61 -9.51
CA SER A 33 -0.55 1.50 -10.48
C SER A 33 -1.97 1.26 -10.96
N LEU A 34 -2.96 1.31 -10.05
CA LEU A 34 -4.37 1.08 -10.40
C LEU A 34 -4.93 2.25 -11.22
N LEU A 35 -4.50 3.48 -10.92
CA LEU A 35 -4.85 4.67 -11.68
C LEU A 35 -4.25 4.66 -13.08
N ALA A 36 -3.00 4.20 -13.23
CA ALA A 36 -2.33 4.05 -14.52
C ALA A 36 -3.01 2.97 -15.38
N GLU A 37 -3.40 1.82 -14.79
CA GLU A 37 -4.16 0.80 -15.50
C GLU A 37 -5.53 1.31 -15.96
N LEU A 38 -6.22 2.10 -15.11
CA LEU A 38 -7.50 2.71 -15.47
C LEU A 38 -7.34 3.72 -16.62
N HIS A 39 -6.34 4.59 -16.57
CA HIS A 39 -6.03 5.52 -17.65
C HIS A 39 -5.79 4.78 -18.96
N HIS A 40 -4.95 3.75 -18.93
CA HIS A 40 -4.66 2.96 -20.12
C HIS A 40 -5.91 2.32 -20.74
N LYS A 41 -6.84 1.83 -19.92
CA LYS A 41 -8.12 1.28 -20.41
C LYS A 41 -9.01 2.36 -21.03
N ILE A 42 -9.04 3.56 -20.45
CA ILE A 42 -9.79 4.69 -20.98
C ILE A 42 -9.21 5.14 -22.32
N ASP A 43 -7.89 5.23 -22.44
CA ASP A 43 -7.22 5.59 -23.69
C ASP A 43 -7.53 4.58 -24.80
N MET A 44 -7.49 3.28 -24.50
CA MET A 44 -7.86 2.23 -25.46
C MET A 44 -9.34 2.31 -25.89
N LEU A 45 -10.26 2.60 -24.97
CA LEU A 45 -11.67 2.81 -25.28
C LEU A 45 -11.85 4.03 -26.20
N TRP A 46 -11.18 5.14 -25.87
CA TRP A 46 -11.23 6.36 -26.67
C TRP A 46 -10.66 6.17 -28.07
N GLU A 47 -9.52 5.49 -28.21
CA GLU A 47 -8.94 5.16 -29.51
C GLU A 47 -9.86 4.24 -30.32
N SER A 48 -10.55 3.30 -29.68
CA SER A 48 -11.52 2.43 -30.35
C SER A 48 -12.73 3.19 -30.89
N GLU A 49 -13.30 4.09 -30.09
CA GLU A 49 -14.45 4.92 -30.48
C GLU A 49 -14.05 5.93 -31.57
N TYR A 50 -12.84 6.48 -31.48
CA TYR A 50 -12.30 7.36 -32.51
C TYR A 50 -12.04 6.62 -33.83
N ALA A 51 -11.54 5.38 -33.78
CA ALA A 51 -11.38 4.53 -34.96
C ALA A 51 -12.74 4.19 -35.61
N GLU A 52 -13.77 3.93 -34.82
CA GLU A 52 -15.12 3.69 -35.33
C GLU A 52 -15.74 4.97 -35.94
N PHE A 53 -15.55 6.12 -35.29
CA PHE A 53 -16.02 7.43 -35.79
C PHE A 53 -15.36 7.83 -37.11
N THR A 54 -14.07 7.59 -37.27
CA THR A 54 -13.30 7.92 -38.49
C THR A 54 -13.56 6.94 -39.64
N GLN A 55 -13.97 5.71 -39.36
CA GLN A 55 -14.43 4.74 -40.37
C GLN A 55 -15.91 4.91 -40.75
N SER A 56 -16.64 5.80 -40.07
CA SER A 56 -18.04 6.12 -40.39
C SER A 56 -18.16 6.70 -41.80
N PRO A 57 -19.12 6.24 -42.62
CA PRO A 57 -19.27 6.66 -44.03
C PRO A 57 -19.55 8.16 -44.24
N GLN A 58 -19.72 8.94 -43.18
CA GLN A 58 -19.94 10.38 -43.20
C GLN A 58 -18.65 11.21 -42.99
N ASN A 59 -17.52 10.60 -42.62
CA ASN A 59 -16.28 11.30 -42.29
C ASN A 59 -15.17 11.04 -43.31
N THR A 60 -14.60 12.10 -43.87
CA THR A 60 -13.53 12.06 -44.89
C THR A 60 -12.12 11.96 -44.28
N THR A 61 -12.01 11.71 -42.98
CA THR A 61 -10.74 11.72 -42.23
C THR A 61 -10.24 10.30 -42.04
N THR A 62 -9.19 9.90 -42.77
CA THR A 62 -8.53 8.61 -42.59
C THR A 62 -7.91 8.50 -41.19
N SER A 63 -8.35 7.51 -40.40
CA SER A 63 -7.77 7.24 -39.08
C SER A 63 -6.33 6.72 -39.18
N ILE A 64 -5.51 7.17 -38.24
CA ILE A 64 -4.13 6.71 -38.00
C ILE A 64 -4.08 5.66 -36.88
N ALA A 65 -5.21 5.40 -36.21
CA ALA A 65 -5.32 4.51 -35.07
C ALA A 65 -5.80 3.12 -35.53
N LEU A 66 -4.84 2.23 -35.78
CA LEU A 66 -5.09 0.79 -35.94
C LEU A 66 -5.11 0.14 -34.55
N VAL A 67 -6.27 0.16 -33.90
CA VAL A 67 -6.47 -0.58 -32.64
C VAL A 67 -6.64 -2.07 -32.98
N ASP A 68 -5.64 -2.89 -32.66
CA ASP A 68 -5.75 -4.34 -32.76
C ASP A 68 -6.60 -4.88 -31.61
N MET A 69 -7.90 -4.95 -31.84
CA MET A 69 -8.90 -5.48 -30.91
C MET A 69 -8.57 -6.90 -30.40
N ASN A 70 -7.82 -7.69 -31.16
CA ASN A 70 -7.46 -9.06 -30.76
C ASN A 70 -6.31 -9.07 -29.75
N LEU A 71 -5.38 -8.12 -29.87
CA LEU A 71 -4.33 -7.89 -28.87
C LEU A 71 -4.91 -7.26 -27.60
N THR A 72 -5.80 -6.27 -27.75
CA THR A 72 -6.47 -5.59 -26.64
C THR A 72 -7.32 -6.56 -25.82
N ASN A 73 -8.09 -7.45 -26.47
CA ASN A 73 -8.93 -8.44 -25.78
C ASN A 73 -8.11 -9.47 -24.97
N LYS A 74 -6.88 -9.78 -25.41
CA LYS A 74 -5.97 -10.68 -24.64
C LYS A 74 -5.37 -10.00 -23.42
N GLN A 75 -5.18 -8.67 -23.47
CA GLN A 75 -4.61 -7.89 -22.36
C GLN A 75 -5.68 -7.35 -21.40
N TRP A 76 -6.95 -7.36 -21.83
CA TRP A 76 -8.07 -6.87 -21.04
C TRP A 76 -8.42 -7.81 -19.89
N LYS A 77 -7.81 -7.58 -18.73
CA LYS A 77 -8.21 -8.27 -17.50
C LYS A 77 -9.52 -7.68 -16.97
N PRO A 78 -10.53 -8.51 -16.66
CA PRO A 78 -11.74 -8.06 -15.98
C PRO A 78 -11.41 -7.60 -14.57
N TYR A 79 -12.17 -6.61 -14.10
CA TYR A 79 -11.97 -6.00 -12.78
C TYR A 79 -11.99 -7.01 -11.63
N GLU A 80 -12.80 -8.07 -11.70
CA GLU A 80 -12.82 -9.12 -10.67
C GLU A 80 -11.51 -9.91 -10.59
N GLN A 81 -10.79 -10.09 -11.70
CA GLN A 81 -9.51 -10.78 -11.71
C GLN A 81 -8.41 -9.90 -11.15
N ILE A 82 -8.44 -8.60 -11.46
CA ILE A 82 -7.56 -7.59 -10.88
C ILE A 82 -7.80 -7.48 -9.36
N ARG A 83 -9.06 -7.44 -8.94
CA ARG A 83 -9.47 -7.45 -7.53
C ARG A 83 -8.99 -8.71 -6.81
N ALA A 84 -9.06 -9.89 -7.44
CA ALA A 84 -8.56 -11.13 -6.86
C ALA A 84 -7.03 -11.09 -6.65
N ASP A 85 -6.28 -10.54 -7.62
CA ASP A 85 -4.82 -10.35 -7.50
C ASP A 85 -4.46 -9.43 -6.32
N PHE A 86 -5.31 -8.43 -6.01
CA PHE A 86 -5.11 -7.53 -4.87
C PHE A 86 -5.64 -8.06 -3.53
N LYS A 87 -6.52 -9.05 -3.51
CA LYS A 87 -7.15 -9.56 -2.28
C LYS A 87 -6.14 -10.13 -1.29
N LEU A 88 -5.12 -10.83 -1.81
CA LEU A 88 -4.04 -11.40 -1.00
C LEU A 88 -3.13 -10.30 -0.44
N SER A 89 -2.90 -9.24 -1.22
CA SER A 89 -2.17 -8.04 -0.78
C SER A 89 -2.95 -7.28 0.32
N ASP A 90 -4.27 -7.15 0.20
CA ASP A 90 -5.13 -6.51 1.22
C ASP A 90 -5.11 -7.27 2.56
N GLU A 91 -5.12 -8.60 2.51
CA GLU A 91 -5.03 -9.43 3.73
C GLU A 91 -3.67 -9.29 4.42
N GLN A 92 -2.58 -9.25 3.65
CA GLN A 92 -1.24 -8.99 4.18
C GLN A 92 -1.11 -7.59 4.78
N GLU A 93 -1.71 -6.58 4.16
CA GLU A 93 -1.75 -5.21 4.69
C GLU A 93 -2.46 -5.15 6.04
N LYS A 94 -3.65 -5.78 6.16
CA LYS A 94 -4.40 -5.87 7.43
C LYS A 94 -3.61 -6.59 8.51
N PHE A 95 -2.95 -7.70 8.16
CA PHE A 95 -2.11 -8.43 9.10
C PHE A 95 -0.92 -7.58 9.56
N GLY A 96 -0.26 -6.88 8.64
CA GLY A 96 0.85 -5.98 8.92
C GLY A 96 0.44 -4.82 9.83
N GLN A 97 -0.72 -4.21 9.58
CA GLN A 97 -1.27 -3.16 10.45
C GLN A 97 -1.56 -3.68 11.86
N MET A 98 -2.10 -4.89 11.98
CA MET A 98 -2.39 -5.48 13.29
C MET A 98 -1.10 -5.84 14.04
N ALA A 99 -0.10 -6.41 13.36
CA ALA A 99 1.22 -6.68 13.93
C ALA A 99 1.91 -5.40 14.41
N ARG A 100 1.79 -4.30 13.65
CA ARG A 100 2.29 -2.97 14.04
C ARG A 100 1.65 -2.49 15.34
N ILE A 101 0.33 -2.58 15.46
CA ILE A 101 -0.39 -2.15 16.68
C ILE A 101 0.14 -2.92 17.89
N ILE A 102 0.33 -4.23 17.75
CA ILE A 102 0.86 -5.09 18.82
C ILE A 102 2.29 -4.68 19.20
N LEU A 103 3.16 -4.42 18.22
CA LEU A 103 4.53 -3.96 18.44
C LEU A 103 4.57 -2.59 19.13
N TYR A 104 3.69 -1.68 18.74
CA TYR A 104 3.62 -0.34 19.32
C TYR A 104 3.17 -0.37 20.78
N ILE A 105 2.13 -1.16 21.10
CA ILE A 105 1.62 -1.33 22.47
C ILE A 105 2.69 -1.99 23.35
N SER A 106 3.28 -3.10 22.89
CA SER A 106 4.31 -3.82 23.64
C SER A 106 5.57 -2.97 23.86
N GLY A 107 6.05 -2.27 22.83
CA GLY A 107 7.15 -1.32 22.94
C GLY A 107 6.88 -0.20 23.94
N SER A 108 5.69 0.39 23.90
CA SER A 108 5.25 1.43 24.85
C SER A 108 5.22 0.93 26.29
N ILE A 109 4.67 -0.26 26.53
CA ILE A 109 4.65 -0.90 27.87
C ILE A 109 6.07 -1.12 28.39
N CYS A 110 6.99 -1.60 27.54
CA CYS A 110 8.39 -1.80 27.93
C CYS A 110 9.08 -0.49 28.35
N VAL A 111 8.82 0.62 27.65
CA VAL A 111 9.37 1.93 28.00
C VAL A 111 8.79 2.44 29.33
N ILE A 112 7.47 2.34 29.53
CA ILE A 112 6.80 2.76 30.77
C ILE A 112 7.30 1.96 31.97
N LEU A 113 7.43 0.64 31.83
CA LEU A 113 8.00 -0.22 32.87
C LEU A 113 9.45 0.16 33.17
N ALA A 114 10.27 0.41 32.15
CA ALA A 114 11.66 0.84 32.33
C ALA A 114 11.76 2.15 33.14
N GLU A 115 10.89 3.13 32.87
CA GLU A 115 10.83 4.37 33.66
C GLU A 115 10.39 4.15 35.11
N ARG A 116 9.37 3.31 35.33
CA ARG A 116 8.89 2.96 36.69
C ARG A 116 9.98 2.27 37.51
N PHE A 117 10.73 1.34 36.91
CA PHE A 117 11.88 0.71 37.57
C PHE A 117 13.00 1.70 37.90
N LYS A 118 13.25 2.69 37.03
CA LYS A 118 14.24 3.75 37.27
C LYS A 118 13.84 4.64 38.46
N LYS A 119 12.56 5.03 38.55
CA LYS A 119 12.02 5.82 39.68
C LYS A 119 11.97 5.02 40.99
N GLY A 120 11.62 3.74 40.94
CA GLY A 120 11.60 2.84 42.11
C GLY A 120 12.99 2.55 42.69
N CYS A 121 14.03 2.47 41.85
CA CYS A 121 15.43 2.37 42.33
C CYS A 121 15.92 3.64 43.02
N LEU A 122 15.49 4.82 42.56
CA LEU A 122 15.87 6.10 43.18
C LEU A 122 15.30 6.26 44.60
N TRP A 123 14.10 5.72 44.86
CA TRP A 123 13.52 5.74 46.21
C TRP A 123 14.22 4.77 47.19
N LYS A 124 14.80 3.67 46.69
CA LYS A 124 15.49 2.68 47.54
C LYS A 124 16.91 3.09 47.95
N ASN A 125 17.52 4.06 47.27
CA ASN A 125 18.89 4.54 47.57
C ASN A 125 18.93 5.82 48.43
N ASN A 126 17.77 6.41 48.75
CA ASN A 126 17.68 7.64 49.55
C ASN A 126 17.07 7.40 50.95
N GLY A 127 17.11 6.16 51.44
CA GLY A 127 16.68 5.78 52.79
C GLY A 127 17.83 5.23 53.61
#